data_AF-A0A914UJS6-F1
#
_entry.id   AF-A0A914UJS6-F1
#
_cell.length_a   1.000
_cell.length_b   1.000
_cell.length_c   1.000
_cell.angle_alpha   90.00
_cell.angle_beta   90.00
_cell.angle_gamma   90.00
#
_symmetry.space_group_name_H-M   'P 1'
#
loop_
_entity.id
_entity.type
_entity.pdbx_description
1 polymer ?
#
loop_
_entity_poly.entity_id
_entity_poly.type
_entity_poly.pdbx_seq_one_letter_code
_entity_poly.pdbx_strand_id
1 'polypeptide(L)'
;MSATRKIESNHVNDTAERIGAVKEYNGPPCTDDLCLNGAKCEPILNDFRCRCSTGYAGKHCENRLQSDVATNPSIKLDGSTAQSYRNKITKSVTGQQSNKLTLEIRTTERNGLIWWENKGATLYGDYLAIALIDGRISLTFNLGTEKE
;
A
#
# COMPACT_ATOMS: atom_id res chain seq x y z
N MET A 1 -35.03 -18.70 26.49
CA MET A 1 -34.86 -17.28 26.87
C MET A 1 -33.38 -16.95 26.84
N SER A 2 -33.04 -15.98 26.01
CA SER A 2 -31.71 -15.41 25.82
C SER A 2 -31.28 -14.62 27.06
N ALA A 3 -29.99 -14.63 27.39
CA ALA A 3 -29.20 -13.42 27.64
C ALA A 3 -27.74 -13.75 27.95
N THR A 4 -26.88 -13.47 26.97
CA THR A 4 -25.43 -13.29 27.11
C THR A 4 -25.13 -11.86 27.60
N ARG A 5 -24.19 -11.70 28.54
CA ARG A 5 -23.50 -10.45 28.93
C ARG A 5 -22.19 -10.87 29.62
N LYS A 6 -21.02 -10.27 29.45
CA LYS A 6 -20.46 -9.12 28.72
C LYS A 6 -19.03 -9.55 28.33
N ILE A 7 -18.48 -9.09 27.21
CA ILE A 7 -17.02 -9.04 27.05
C ILE A 7 -16.64 -7.57 26.97
N GLU A 8 -15.82 -7.16 27.94
CA GLU A 8 -15.24 -5.82 28.04
C GLU A 8 -14.33 -5.55 26.84
N SER A 9 -14.51 -4.38 26.24
CA SER A 9 -13.63 -3.85 25.20
C SER A 9 -12.29 -3.48 25.86
N ASN A 10 -11.28 -4.31 25.65
CA ASN A 10 -9.90 -3.92 25.87
C ASN A 10 -9.23 -3.66 24.52
N HIS A 11 -8.83 -2.40 24.37
CA HIS A 11 -7.96 -1.86 23.35
C HIS A 11 -6.89 -2.87 22.89
N VAL A 12 -6.96 -3.29 21.64
CA VAL A 12 -5.84 -3.99 20.99
C VAL A 12 -4.95 -2.91 20.38
N ASN A 13 -3.82 -2.66 21.05
CA ASN A 13 -2.69 -1.94 20.49
C ASN A 13 -2.13 -2.79 19.34
N ASP A 14 -2.20 -2.27 18.12
CA ASP A 14 -1.65 -2.88 16.90
C ASP A 14 -0.12 -2.75 16.90
N THR A 15 0.54 -3.58 17.71
CA THR A 15 1.95 -3.92 17.56
C THR A 15 2.01 -5.24 16.81
N ALA A 16 1.99 -5.18 15.48
CA ALA A 16 2.27 -6.34 14.63
C ALA A 16 3.75 -6.74 14.74
N GLU A 17 4.09 -7.36 15.86
CA GLU A 17 5.32 -8.12 16.04
C GLU A 17 5.31 -9.29 15.04
N ARG A 18 6.42 -9.51 14.34
CA ARG A 18 6.59 -10.61 13.38
C ARG A 18 6.53 -11.96 14.09
N ILE A 19 5.32 -12.45 14.36
CA ILE A 19 5.11 -13.83 14.78
C ILE A 19 5.27 -14.69 13.53
N GLY A 20 6.38 -15.42 13.45
CA GLY A 20 6.78 -16.32 12.37
C GLY A 20 5.88 -17.56 12.20
N ALA A 21 4.57 -17.44 12.37
CA ALA A 21 3.62 -18.53 12.20
C ALA A 21 2.26 -18.12 11.58
N VAL A 22 2.11 -16.89 11.07
CA VAL A 22 0.94 -16.56 10.24
C VAL A 22 1.20 -17.08 8.81
N LYS A 23 0.83 -18.33 8.56
CA LYS A 23 0.81 -18.89 7.20
C LYS A 23 -0.27 -18.15 6.40
N GLU A 24 0.08 -17.68 5.21
CA GLU A 24 -0.87 -17.06 4.27
C GLU A 24 -2.07 -18.01 4.11
N TYR A 25 -3.27 -17.54 4.45
CA TYR A 25 -4.48 -18.31 4.25
C TYR A 25 -4.65 -18.49 2.74
N ASN A 26 -4.74 -19.73 2.27
CA ASN A 26 -4.89 -20.08 0.86
C ASN A 26 -6.20 -20.87 0.62
N GLY A 27 -7.14 -20.77 1.56
CA GLY A 27 -8.44 -21.43 1.46
C GLY A 27 -9.45 -20.65 0.61
N PRO A 28 -10.70 -21.14 0.48
CA PRO A 28 -11.80 -20.43 -0.18
C PRO A 28 -11.92 -19.01 0.41
N PRO A 29 -12.27 -17.99 -0.39
CA PRO A 29 -13.16 -18.07 -1.55
C PRO A 29 -12.50 -17.89 -2.94
N CYS A 30 -11.17 -17.99 -3.05
CA CYS A 30 -10.54 -18.01 -4.37
C CYS A 30 -10.88 -19.30 -5.12
N THR A 31 -11.58 -19.15 -6.25
CA THR A 31 -11.83 -20.23 -7.22
C THR A 31 -11.15 -19.91 -8.54
N ASP A 32 -11.03 -20.91 -9.40
CA ASP A 32 -10.63 -20.68 -10.78
C ASP A 32 -11.59 -19.68 -11.44
N ASP A 33 -11.04 -18.79 -12.27
CA ASP A 33 -11.75 -17.73 -13.02
C ASP A 33 -12.39 -16.59 -12.21
N LEU A 34 -12.19 -16.55 -10.89
CA LEU A 34 -12.69 -15.45 -10.06
C LEU A 34 -12.00 -14.11 -10.40
N CYS A 35 -10.71 -14.16 -10.75
CA CYS A 35 -9.93 -13.01 -11.20
C CYS A 35 -9.57 -13.18 -12.67
N LEU A 36 -9.96 -12.23 -13.51
CA LEU A 36 -9.79 -12.28 -14.95
C LEU A 36 -8.47 -11.66 -15.40
N ASN A 37 -8.12 -11.87 -16.68
CA ASN A 37 -7.02 -11.17 -17.36
C ASN A 37 -5.64 -11.36 -16.70
N GLY A 38 -5.37 -12.57 -16.20
CA GLY A 38 -4.09 -12.94 -15.58
C GLY A 38 -3.87 -12.33 -14.20
N ALA A 39 -4.93 -11.84 -13.55
CA ALA A 39 -4.86 -11.31 -12.19
C ALA A 39 -4.66 -12.42 -11.14
N LYS A 40 -3.99 -12.08 -10.03
CA LYS A 40 -3.77 -13.00 -8.90
C LYS A 40 -4.91 -12.89 -7.89
N CYS A 41 -5.57 -14.01 -7.56
CA CYS A 41 -6.55 -14.05 -6.47
C CYS A 41 -5.86 -14.15 -5.10
N GLU A 42 -6.36 -13.36 -4.14
CA GLU A 42 -5.95 -13.41 -2.74
C GLU A 42 -7.17 -13.61 -1.85
N PRO A 43 -7.25 -14.70 -1.07
CA PRO A 43 -8.37 -14.93 -0.17
C PRO A 43 -8.25 -14.06 1.08
N ILE A 44 -9.36 -13.51 1.55
CA ILE A 44 -9.49 -12.65 2.72
C ILE A 44 -10.62 -13.18 3.61
N LEU A 45 -10.32 -14.12 4.51
CA LEU A 45 -11.30 -14.79 5.38
C LEU A 45 -12.48 -15.36 4.56
N ASN A 46 -13.61 -14.67 4.54
CA ASN A 46 -14.84 -15.04 3.85
C ASN A 46 -15.05 -14.32 2.51
N ASP A 47 -14.10 -13.48 2.08
CA ASP A 47 -14.13 -12.72 0.82
C ASP A 47 -12.80 -12.87 0.06
N PHE A 48 -12.68 -12.26 -1.10
CA PHE A 48 -11.48 -12.31 -1.94
C PHE A 48 -11.08 -10.90 -2.40
N ARG A 49 -9.84 -10.80 -2.88
CA ARG A 49 -9.33 -9.63 -3.59
C ARG A 49 -8.52 -10.08 -4.78
N CYS A 50 -8.83 -9.51 -5.95
CA CYS A 50 -8.00 -9.68 -7.14
C CYS A 50 -6.91 -8.62 -7.19
N ARG A 51 -5.65 -9.05 -7.30
CA ARG A 51 -4.54 -8.16 -7.70
C ARG A 51 -4.50 -8.09 -9.22
N CYS A 52 -5.07 -7.02 -9.77
CA CYS A 52 -5.18 -6.84 -11.21
C CYS A 52 -3.82 -6.63 -11.87
N SER A 53 -3.65 -7.25 -13.04
CA SER A 53 -2.54 -6.97 -13.95
C SER A 53 -2.64 -5.55 -14.49
N THR A 54 -1.50 -4.98 -14.89
CA THR A 54 -1.43 -3.64 -15.47
C THR A 54 -2.42 -3.48 -16.63
N GLY A 55 -3.23 -2.41 -16.57
CA GLY A 55 -4.24 -2.11 -17.60
C GLY A 55 -5.62 -2.72 -17.35
N TYR A 56 -5.83 -3.40 -16.21
CA TYR A 56 -7.14 -3.94 -15.81
C TYR A 56 -7.54 -3.45 -14.42
N ALA A 57 -8.86 -3.33 -14.20
CA ALA A 57 -9.46 -2.92 -12.93
C ALA A 57 -10.84 -3.57 -12.74
N GLY A 58 -11.48 -3.35 -11.59
CA GLY A 58 -12.74 -3.98 -11.20
C GLY A 58 -12.52 -5.09 -10.17
N LYS A 59 -13.61 -5.54 -9.53
CA LYS A 59 -13.56 -6.54 -8.46
C LYS A 59 -12.94 -7.86 -8.96
N HIS A 60 -13.18 -8.19 -10.22
CA HIS A 60 -12.69 -9.39 -10.89
C HIS A 60 -11.64 -9.03 -11.97
N CYS A 61 -11.14 -7.79 -12.01
CA CYS A 61 -10.24 -7.30 -13.06
C CYS A 61 -10.82 -7.40 -14.48
N GLU A 62 -12.14 -7.31 -14.59
CA GLU A 62 -12.91 -7.44 -15.82
C GLU A 62 -12.84 -6.20 -16.73
N ASN A 63 -12.57 -5.04 -16.14
CA ASN A 63 -12.57 -3.78 -16.87
C ASN A 63 -11.18 -3.51 -17.42
N ARG A 64 -11.05 -3.55 -18.74
CA ARG A 64 -9.87 -3.02 -19.42
C ARG A 64 -9.87 -1.50 -19.25
N LEU A 65 -8.80 -0.96 -18.71
CA LEU A 65 -8.60 0.48 -18.60
C LEU A 65 -8.37 1.04 -20.01
N GLN A 66 -9.44 1.45 -20.68
CA GLN A 66 -9.38 2.22 -21.94
C GLN A 66 -9.14 3.70 -21.61
N SER A 67 -7.88 4.05 -21.38
CA SER A 67 -7.39 5.41 -21.58
C SER A 67 -5.87 5.41 -21.46
N ASP A 68 -5.19 5.77 -22.54
CA ASP A 68 -3.83 6.35 -22.57
C ASP A 68 -2.64 5.54 -22.00
N VAL A 69 -2.82 4.31 -21.50
CA VAL A 69 -1.69 3.50 -21.00
C VAL A 69 -0.68 3.15 -22.09
N ALA A 70 -1.09 3.17 -23.37
CA ALA A 70 -0.19 2.89 -24.50
C ALA A 70 0.71 4.08 -24.89
N THR A 71 0.36 5.31 -24.51
CA THR A 71 1.07 6.54 -24.89
C THR A 71 1.60 7.32 -23.70
N ASN A 72 0.99 7.18 -22.51
CA ASN A 72 1.51 7.72 -21.25
C ASN A 72 0.98 6.87 -20.06
N PRO A 73 1.78 5.94 -19.51
CA PRO A 73 1.33 4.99 -18.48
C PRO A 73 1.19 5.68 -17.11
N SER A 74 0.21 6.57 -16.98
CA SER A 74 -0.19 7.15 -15.70
C SER A 74 -1.02 6.13 -14.93
N ILE A 75 -0.64 5.88 -13.68
CA ILE A 75 -1.40 4.98 -12.79
C ILE A 75 -2.51 5.80 -12.14
N LYS A 76 -3.75 5.32 -12.28
CA LYS A 76 -4.88 5.90 -11.54
C LYS A 76 -4.82 5.44 -10.09
N LEU A 77 -4.72 6.40 -9.17
CA LEU A 77 -4.78 6.18 -7.73
C LEU A 77 -6.14 6.68 -7.23
N ASP A 78 -7.02 5.77 -6.87
CA ASP A 78 -8.41 6.03 -6.47
C ASP A 78 -8.66 5.84 -4.96
N GLY A 79 -7.59 5.83 -4.17
CA GLY A 79 -7.62 5.54 -2.74
C GLY A 79 -7.65 4.05 -2.38
N SER A 80 -7.99 3.17 -3.34
CA SER A 80 -7.91 1.71 -3.18
C SER A 80 -6.66 1.11 -3.83
N THR A 81 -6.03 1.87 -4.73
CA THR A 81 -4.84 1.47 -5.47
C THR A 81 -3.57 2.04 -4.82
N ALA A 82 -2.59 1.18 -4.56
CA ALA A 82 -1.26 1.57 -4.09
C ALA A 82 -0.18 0.85 -4.90
N GLN A 83 0.92 1.55 -5.20
CA GLN A 83 2.08 0.97 -5.88
C GLN A 83 3.30 0.98 -4.95
N SER A 84 3.83 -0.20 -4.66
CA SER A 84 5.02 -0.37 -3.82
C SER A 84 6.22 -0.79 -4.66
N TYR A 85 7.36 -0.12 -4.49
CA TYR A 85 8.64 -0.51 -5.07
C TYR A 85 9.55 -1.03 -3.97
N ARG A 86 10.07 -2.25 -4.14
CA ARG A 86 11.09 -2.79 -3.21
C ARG A 86 12.46 -2.34 -3.69
N ASN A 87 13.12 -1.52 -2.87
CA ASN A 87 14.50 -1.17 -3.11
C ASN A 87 15.37 -2.43 -2.99
N LYS A 88 16.02 -2.84 -4.09
CA LYS A 88 16.97 -3.98 -4.10
C LYS A 88 18.34 -3.60 -3.52
N ILE A 89 18.60 -2.31 -3.31
CA ILE A 89 19.83 -1.81 -2.71
C ILE A 89 19.65 -1.80 -1.19
N THR A 90 20.19 -2.82 -0.54
CA THR A 90 20.13 -3.01 0.92
C THR A 90 21.35 -2.46 1.66
N LYS A 91 22.33 -1.94 0.91
CA LYS A 91 23.56 -1.37 1.47
C LYS A 91 23.69 0.08 1.03
N SER A 92 23.79 0.98 2.00
CA SER A 92 24.13 2.38 1.75
C SER A 92 25.46 2.44 1.02
N VAL A 93 25.52 3.15 -0.11
CA VAL A 93 26.78 3.39 -0.82
C VAL A 93 27.40 4.65 -0.22
N THR A 94 28.59 4.51 0.35
CA THR A 94 29.37 5.64 0.88
C THR A 94 29.70 6.59 -0.28
N GLY A 95 29.31 7.87 -0.17
CA GLY A 95 29.58 8.89 -1.18
C GLY A 95 28.41 9.25 -2.10
N GLN A 96 27.22 8.66 -1.93
CA GLN A 96 26.01 9.11 -2.62
C GLN A 96 25.50 10.40 -1.96
N GLN A 97 25.73 11.55 -2.61
CA GLN A 97 25.46 12.87 -2.04
C GLN A 97 24.13 13.52 -2.48
N SER A 98 23.36 12.87 -3.36
CA SER A 98 22.04 13.38 -3.73
C SER A 98 21.10 12.27 -4.19
N ASN A 99 19.81 12.42 -3.86
CA ASN A 99 18.72 11.63 -4.40
C ASN A 99 17.83 12.55 -5.22
N LYS A 100 17.56 12.18 -6.48
CA LYS A 100 16.65 12.93 -7.36
C LYS A 100 15.40 12.11 -7.59
N LEU A 101 14.26 12.64 -7.14
CA LEU A 101 12.93 12.10 -7.41
C LEU A 101 12.14 13.15 -8.20
N THR A 102 11.49 12.73 -9.28
CA THR A 102 10.61 13.58 -10.07
C THR A 102 9.27 12.86 -10.24
N LEU A 103 8.20 13.52 -9.83
CA LEU A 103 6.83 13.02 -9.89
C LEU A 103 5.97 14.05 -10.63
N GLU A 104 5.14 13.58 -11.56
CA GLU A 104 4.06 14.38 -12.14
C GLU A 104 2.73 13.81 -11.65
N ILE A 105 1.90 14.66 -11.03
CA ILE A 105 0.66 14.25 -10.38
C ILE A 105 -0.45 15.19 -10.80
N ARG A 106 -1.63 14.62 -11.07
CA ARG A 106 -2.87 15.36 -11.30
C ARG A 106 -3.93 14.82 -10.35
N THR A 107 -4.52 15.70 -9.55
CA THR A 107 -5.58 15.34 -8.61
C THR A 107 -6.49 16.53 -8.34
N THR A 108 -7.75 16.24 -8.04
CA THR A 108 -8.72 17.22 -7.50
C THR A 108 -8.87 17.10 -5.98
N GLU A 109 -8.33 16.04 -5.39
CA GLU A 109 -8.33 15.85 -3.94
C GLU A 109 -7.49 16.94 -3.28
N ARG A 110 -7.91 17.38 -2.09
CA ARG A 110 -7.14 18.36 -1.30
C ARG A 110 -6.15 17.72 -0.36
N ASN A 111 -6.39 16.46 0.00
CA ASN A 111 -5.62 15.73 1.00
C ASN A 111 -5.33 14.31 0.49
N GLY A 112 -4.11 13.82 0.69
CA GLY A 112 -3.75 12.46 0.31
C GLY A 112 -2.25 12.18 0.38
N LEU A 113 -1.89 10.93 0.66
CA LEU A 113 -0.51 10.48 0.62
C LEU A 113 -0.07 10.25 -0.83
N ILE A 114 1.06 10.83 -1.21
CA ILE A 114 1.63 10.69 -2.56
C ILE A 114 2.73 9.63 -2.57
N TRP A 115 3.64 9.72 -1.59
CA TRP A 115 4.79 8.82 -1.50
C TRP A 115 5.21 8.67 -0.05
N TRP A 116 5.60 7.46 0.32
CA TRP A 116 6.13 7.15 1.64
C TRP A 116 7.21 6.09 1.50
N GLU A 117 8.41 6.40 2.01
CA GLU A 117 9.44 5.44 2.36
C GLU A 117 9.58 5.29 3.88
N ASN A 118 9.66 4.05 4.35
CA ASN A 118 9.96 3.74 5.75
C ASN A 118 11.08 2.69 5.79
N LYS A 119 12.13 2.97 6.55
CA LYS A 119 13.25 2.05 6.79
C LYS A 119 13.08 1.24 8.08
N GLY A 120 12.28 1.75 9.02
CA GLY A 120 12.01 1.13 10.29
C GLY A 120 11.05 -0.06 10.20
N ALA A 121 11.23 -1.01 11.11
CA ALA A 121 10.23 -2.06 11.37
C ALA A 121 8.98 -1.52 12.09
N THR A 122 8.95 -0.22 12.42
CA THR A 122 7.88 0.45 13.18
C THR A 122 7.49 1.77 12.53
N LEU A 123 6.29 2.28 12.86
CA LEU A 123 5.79 3.58 12.38
C LEU A 123 6.60 4.79 12.86
N TYR A 124 7.53 4.60 13.81
CA TYR A 124 8.37 5.64 14.40
C TYR A 124 9.81 5.64 13.87
N GLY A 125 10.17 4.72 12.97
CA GLY A 125 11.50 4.67 12.37
C GLY A 125 11.72 5.75 11.31
N ASP A 126 12.91 5.73 10.70
CA ASP A 126 13.26 6.68 9.64
C ASP A 126 12.23 6.63 8.52
N TYR A 127 11.66 7.79 8.18
CA TYR A 127 10.69 7.93 7.11
C TYR A 127 10.94 9.18 6.26
N LEU A 128 10.44 9.11 5.04
CA LEU A 128 10.33 10.22 4.11
C LEU A 128 8.94 10.13 3.47
N ALA A 129 8.16 11.20 3.56
CA ALA A 129 6.80 11.24 3.05
C ALA A 129 6.52 12.53 2.28
N ILE A 130 5.88 12.38 1.13
CA ILE A 130 5.30 13.47 0.35
C ILE A 130 3.79 13.29 0.40
N ALA A 131 3.07 14.33 0.74
CA ALA A 131 1.62 14.34 0.82
C ALA A 131 1.05 15.64 0.25
N LEU A 132 -0.23 15.60 -0.12
CA LEU A 132 -1.03 16.79 -0.34
C LEU A 132 -1.77 17.11 0.97
N ILE A 133 -1.65 18.35 1.44
CA ILE A 133 -2.34 18.86 2.62
C ILE A 133 -2.98 20.20 2.24
N ASP A 134 -4.32 20.25 2.28
CA ASP A 134 -5.13 21.40 1.86
C ASP A 134 -4.74 21.97 0.49
N GLY A 135 -4.48 21.09 -0.47
CA GLY A 135 -4.11 21.43 -1.85
C GLY A 135 -2.65 21.88 -2.03
N ARG A 136 -1.81 21.75 -0.99
CA ARG A 136 -0.38 22.08 -1.04
C ARG A 136 0.47 20.82 -0.89
N ILE A 137 1.58 20.77 -1.61
CA ILE A 137 2.57 19.70 -1.45
C ILE A 137 3.30 19.91 -0.13
N SER A 138 3.34 18.87 0.70
CA SER A 138 4.06 18.81 1.96
C SER A 138 5.11 17.70 1.90
N LEU A 139 6.35 18.05 2.26
CA LEU A 139 7.45 17.11 2.44
C LEU A 139 7.75 16.98 3.94
N THR A 140 7.71 15.76 4.45
CA THR A 140 8.00 15.44 5.86
C THR A 140 8.97 14.29 5.94
N PHE A 141 9.89 14.31 6.90
CA PHE A 141 10.86 13.25 7.08
C PHE A 141 11.32 13.15 8.52
N ASN A 142 11.77 11.95 8.89
CA ASN A 142 12.54 11.66 10.09
C ASN A 142 13.71 10.77 9.63
N LEU A 143 14.95 11.17 9.86
CA LEU A 143 16.13 10.41 9.42
C LEU A 143 16.87 9.76 10.59
N GLY A 144 16.18 9.60 11.72
CA GLY A 144 16.78 9.26 13.00
C GLY A 144 17.32 10.51 13.69
N THR A 145 17.16 10.57 15.00
CA THR A 145 17.87 11.54 15.84
C THR A 145 19.32 11.13 15.96
N GLU A 146 20.24 12.10 15.89
CA GLU A 146 21.61 11.95 16.38
C GLU A 146 21.58 11.26 17.75
N LYS A 147 22.48 10.29 17.96
CA LYS A 147 22.78 9.84 19.31
C LYS A 147 23.38 11.02 20.07
N GLU A 148 22.79 11.37 21.20
CA GLU A 148 23.49 12.10 22.27
C GLU A 148 24.79 11.39 22.67
#